data_AF-A0A644Z446-F1
#
_entry.id   AF-A0A644Z446-F1
#
_cell.length_a   1.000
_cell.length_b   1.000
_cell.length_c   1.000
_cell.angle_alpha   90.00
_cell.angle_beta   90.00
_cell.angle_gamma   90.00
#
_symmetry.space_group_name_H-M   'P 1'
#
loop_
_entity.id
_entity.type
_entity.pdbx_description
1 polymer ?
#
loop_
_entity_poly.entity_id
_entity_poly.type
_entity_poly.pdbx_seq_one_letter_code
_entity_poly.pdbx_strand_id
1 'polypeptide(L)'
;MARLNINLNDELLEDMDYHLGKEKCKSRSGFIEKALQFYIGYLETGNSKEYLNQSVVAGVRQGINDIEKQTMPNIFRLSVELSMLMNVLASAIDVTPEQLKKLRTDCVKAIHATKRRCSFENAVKYQNDYPLNDDFFENFSGKIEMEADEYDFK
;
A
#
# COMPACT_ATOMS: atom_id res chain seq x y z
N MET A 1 -34.85 -4.98 29.35
CA MET A 1 -34.60 -3.62 28.79
C MET A 1 -34.47 -2.65 29.94
N ALA A 2 -33.34 -1.94 30.04
CA ALA A 2 -33.19 -0.81 30.94
C ALA A 2 -33.83 0.43 30.29
N ARG A 3 -34.41 1.34 31.08
CA ARG A 3 -34.95 2.62 30.61
C ARG A 3 -34.09 3.75 31.16
N LEU A 4 -33.64 4.62 30.27
CA LEU A 4 -32.88 5.82 30.61
C LEU A 4 -33.67 7.03 30.13
N ASN A 5 -33.78 8.07 30.96
CA ASN A 5 -34.27 9.37 30.53
C ASN A 5 -33.05 10.24 30.23
N ILE A 6 -32.95 10.72 29.00
CA ILE A 6 -31.85 11.55 28.52
C ILE A 6 -32.38 12.90 28.05
N ASN A 7 -31.65 13.96 28.36
CA ASN A 7 -31.88 15.28 27.79
C ASN A 7 -30.88 15.48 26.67
N LEU A 8 -31.38 15.71 25.46
CA LEU A 8 -30.59 16.05 24.28
C LEU A 8 -30.86 17.51 23.94
N ASN A 9 -29.88 18.20 23.37
CA ASN A 9 -30.09 19.50 22.76
C ASN A 9 -30.95 19.36 21.49
N ASP A 10 -31.73 20.40 21.19
CA ASP A 10 -32.69 20.38 20.08
C ASP A 10 -32.03 20.11 18.73
N GLU A 11 -30.83 20.67 18.49
CA GLU A 11 -30.04 20.44 17.28
C GLU A 11 -29.68 18.95 17.07
N LEU A 12 -29.20 18.27 18.12
CA LEU A 12 -28.84 16.85 18.03
C LEU A 12 -30.08 15.96 17.90
N LEU A 13 -31.21 16.38 18.45
CA LEU A 13 -32.50 15.69 18.29
C LEU A 13 -32.97 15.77 16.84
N GLU A 14 -32.88 16.94 16.21
CA GLU A 14 -33.21 17.15 14.80
C GLU A 14 -32.29 16.35 13.87
N ASP A 15 -30.98 16.37 14.11
CA ASP A 15 -30.02 15.56 13.36
C ASP A 15 -30.32 14.06 13.47
N MET A 16 -30.60 13.59 14.70
CA MET A 16 -30.97 12.19 14.92
C MET A 16 -32.25 11.83 14.13
N ASP A 17 -33.28 12.67 14.16
CA ASP A 17 -34.52 12.45 13.42
C ASP A 17 -34.33 12.48 11.90
N TYR A 18 -33.48 13.38 11.40
CA TYR A 18 -33.10 13.44 10.00
C TYR A 18 -32.42 12.15 9.54
N HIS A 19 -31.48 11.64 10.34
CA HIS A 19 -30.75 10.41 10.04
C HIS A 19 -31.56 9.14 10.28
N LEU A 20 -32.53 9.15 11.20
CA LEU A 20 -33.50 8.07 11.42
C LEU A 20 -34.33 7.76 10.17
N GLY A 21 -34.66 8.77 9.37
CA GLY A 21 -35.38 8.58 8.11
C GLY A 21 -34.54 7.99 6.98
N LYS A 22 -33.21 8.12 7.05
CA LYS A 22 -32.26 7.64 6.03
C LYS A 22 -31.67 6.27 6.34
N GLU A 23 -31.39 6.03 7.61
CA GLU A 23 -30.93 4.74 8.13
C GLU A 23 -32.13 3.82 8.35
N LYS A 24 -31.99 2.49 8.17
CA LYS A 24 -33.05 1.50 8.45
C LYS A 24 -33.34 1.33 9.96
N CYS A 25 -33.33 2.39 10.74
CA CYS A 25 -33.56 2.37 12.18
C CYS A 25 -35.05 2.57 12.45
N LYS A 26 -35.67 1.64 13.19
CA LYS A 26 -37.12 1.63 13.43
C LYS A 26 -37.57 2.56 14.57
N SER A 27 -36.64 3.06 15.39
CA SER A 27 -36.94 3.91 16.54
C SER A 27 -35.71 4.71 16.97
N ARG A 28 -35.95 5.86 17.62
CA ARG A 28 -34.91 6.69 18.27
C ARG A 28 -34.06 5.87 19.25
N SER A 29 -34.68 4.99 20.02
CA SER A 29 -33.96 4.10 20.94
C SER A 29 -33.00 3.15 20.23
N GLY A 30 -33.38 2.59 19.07
CA GLY A 30 -32.50 1.72 18.29
C GLY A 30 -31.35 2.50 17.63
N PHE A 31 -31.56 3.77 17.28
CA PHE A 31 -30.50 4.65 16.82
C PHE A 31 -29.47 4.92 17.94
N ILE A 32 -29.96 5.28 19.13
CA ILE A 32 -29.12 5.53 20.31
C ILE A 32 -28.36 4.25 20.72
N GLU A 33 -28.98 3.08 20.64
CA GLU A 33 -28.32 1.80 20.94
C GLU A 33 -27.13 1.53 20.01
N LYS A 34 -27.28 1.75 18.71
CA LYS A 34 -26.18 1.61 17.74
C LYS A 34 -25.07 2.64 17.97
N ALA A 35 -25.43 3.89 18.26
CA ALA A 35 -24.46 4.94 18.58
C ALA A 35 -23.67 4.61 19.85
N LEU A 36 -24.35 4.05 20.86
CA LEU A 36 -23.70 3.61 22.10
C LEU A 36 -22.78 2.41 21.86
N GLN A 37 -23.20 1.41 21.09
CA GLN A 37 -22.34 0.28 20.69
C GLN A 37 -21.10 0.75 19.94
N PHE A 38 -21.27 1.73 19.03
CA PHE A 38 -20.15 2.35 18.32
C PHE A 38 -19.18 3.04 19.30
N TYR A 39 -19.70 3.82 20.26
CA TYR A 39 -18.87 4.52 21.24
C TYR A 39 -18.20 3.57 22.24
N ILE A 40 -18.87 2.50 22.66
CA ILE A 40 -18.27 1.45 23.48
C ILE A 40 -17.12 0.77 22.71
N GLY A 41 -17.32 0.41 21.45
CA GLY A 41 -16.26 -0.15 20.60
C GLY A 41 -15.08 0.82 20.40
N TYR A 42 -15.35 2.13 20.34
CA TYR A 42 -14.31 3.16 20.32
C TYR A 42 -13.51 3.21 21.64
N LEU A 43 -14.16 3.04 22.79
CA LEU A 43 -13.50 3.05 24.10
C LEU A 43 -12.70 1.75 24.36
N GLU A 44 -13.25 0.59 24.00
CA GLU A 44 -12.62 -0.72 24.18
C GLU A 44 -11.35 -0.89 23.33
N THR A 45 -11.24 -0.18 22.21
CA THR A 45 -10.05 -0.24 21.35
C THR A 45 -8.85 0.52 21.93
N GLY A 46 -8.99 1.22 23.06
CA GLY A 46 -7.89 1.69 23.92
C GLY A 46 -6.90 2.69 23.30
N ASN A 47 -6.96 2.95 21.99
CA ASN A 47 -6.07 3.84 21.27
C ASN A 47 -6.73 4.32 19.97
N SER A 48 -7.01 5.62 19.95
CA SER A 48 -7.73 6.46 18.98
C SER A 48 -7.32 6.41 17.48
N LYS A 49 -7.01 5.26 16.87
CA LYS A 49 -6.74 5.13 15.42
C LYS A 49 -7.35 3.91 14.72
N GLU A 50 -7.88 2.93 15.44
CA GLU A 50 -8.24 1.63 14.86
C GLU A 50 -9.74 1.35 14.65
N TYR A 51 -10.63 2.31 14.91
CA TYR A 51 -12.01 2.21 14.44
C TYR A 51 -12.18 2.79 13.02
N LEU A 52 -11.28 2.42 12.10
CA LEU A 52 -11.60 2.48 10.68
C LEU A 52 -12.73 1.50 10.47
N ASN A 53 -13.89 2.00 10.02
CA ASN A 53 -15.04 1.17 9.68
C ASN A 53 -14.54 -0.06 8.90
N GLN A 54 -14.83 -1.27 9.40
CA GLN A 54 -14.42 -2.53 8.76
C GLN A 54 -14.80 -2.57 7.28
N SER A 55 -15.86 -1.86 6.87
CA SER A 55 -16.24 -1.68 5.46
C SER A 55 -15.19 -0.93 4.63
N VAL A 56 -14.51 0.07 5.19
CA VAL A 56 -13.43 0.80 4.51
C VAL A 56 -12.20 -0.09 4.36
N VAL A 57 -11.82 -0.80 5.43
CA VAL A 57 -10.70 -1.77 5.38
C VAL A 57 -10.99 -2.89 4.38
N ALA A 58 -12.22 -3.41 4.36
CA ALA A 58 -12.67 -4.38 3.38
C ALA A 58 -12.63 -3.83 1.94
N GLY A 59 -13.07 -2.59 1.72
CA GLY A 59 -12.99 -1.93 0.42
C GLY A 59 -11.56 -1.78 -0.10
N VAL A 60 -10.63 -1.39 0.77
CA VAL A 60 -9.20 -1.30 0.41
C VAL A 60 -8.63 -2.68 0.08
N ARG A 61 -8.90 -3.69 0.92
CA ARG A 61 -8.46 -5.08 0.66
C ARG A 61 -9.04 -5.63 -0.64
N GLN A 62 -10.30 -5.34 -0.93
CA GLN A 62 -10.93 -5.72 -2.18
C GLN A 62 -10.27 -5.03 -3.37
N GLY A 63 -9.98 -3.72 -3.26
CA GLY A 63 -9.25 -2.99 -4.30
C GLY A 63 -7.87 -3.58 -4.59
N ILE A 64 -7.11 -3.96 -3.56
CA ILE A 64 -5.83 -4.66 -3.73
C ILE A 64 -6.02 -6.00 -4.46
N ASN A 65 -6.99 -6.81 -4.02
CA ASN A 65 -7.29 -8.09 -4.66
C ASN A 65 -7.71 -7.95 -6.12
N ASP A 66 -8.46 -6.90 -6.46
CA ASP A 66 -8.90 -6.65 -7.84
C ASP A 66 -7.73 -6.19 -8.72
N ILE A 67 -6.83 -5.37 -8.17
CA ILE A 67 -5.57 -5.00 -8.85
C ILE A 67 -4.72 -6.25 -9.09
N GLU A 68 -4.53 -7.10 -8.08
CA GLU A 68 -3.76 -8.33 -8.22
C GLU A 68 -4.36 -9.24 -9.30
N LYS A 69 -5.68 -9.47 -9.28
CA LYS A 69 -6.37 -10.29 -10.28
C LYS A 69 -6.23 -9.77 -11.70
N GLN A 70 -6.23 -8.45 -11.89
CA GLN A 70 -6.06 -7.85 -13.21
C GLN A 70 -4.58 -7.83 -13.65
N THR A 71 -3.65 -7.65 -12.71
CA THR A 71 -2.23 -7.46 -13.00
C THR A 71 -1.48 -8.78 -13.13
N MET A 72 -1.79 -9.80 -12.32
CA MET A 72 -1.11 -11.10 -12.34
C MET A 72 -1.10 -11.78 -13.73
N PRO A 73 -2.22 -11.88 -14.46
CA PRO A 73 -2.23 -12.50 -15.78
C PRO A 73 -1.35 -11.74 -16.78
N ASN A 74 -1.28 -10.41 -16.67
CA ASN A 74 -0.45 -9.58 -17.54
C ASN A 74 1.04 -9.78 -17.22
N ILE A 75 1.42 -9.82 -15.93
CA ILE A 75 2.79 -10.16 -15.51
C ILE A 75 3.17 -11.56 -16.02
N PHE A 76 2.27 -12.54 -15.91
CA PHE A 76 2.52 -13.88 -16.40
C PHE A 76 2.77 -13.92 -17.92
N ARG A 77 1.91 -13.27 -18.72
CA ARG A 77 2.10 -13.17 -20.18
C ARG A 77 3.41 -12.48 -20.53
N LEU A 78 3.74 -11.36 -19.86
CA LEU A 78 5.01 -10.68 -20.06
C LEU A 78 6.21 -11.56 -19.70
N SER A 79 6.14 -12.36 -18.63
CA SER A 79 7.19 -13.31 -18.26
C SER A 79 7.40 -14.38 -19.34
N VAL A 80 6.32 -14.89 -19.95
CA VAL A 80 6.40 -15.85 -21.06
C VAL A 80 7.07 -15.21 -22.28
N GLU A 81 6.61 -14.02 -22.70
CA GLU A 81 7.20 -13.29 -23.83
C GLU A 81 8.68 -12.95 -23.59
N LEU A 82 9.04 -12.52 -22.37
CA LEU A 82 10.44 -12.25 -22.00
C LEU A 82 11.29 -13.52 -22.04
N SER A 83 10.77 -14.66 -21.58
CA SER A 83 11.50 -15.93 -21.66
C SER A 83 11.73 -16.35 -23.12
N MET A 84 10.71 -16.23 -23.98
CA MET A 84 10.85 -16.50 -25.41
C MET A 84 11.87 -15.57 -26.05
N LEU A 85 11.80 -14.26 -25.76
CA LEU A 85 12.74 -13.27 -26.26
C LEU A 85 14.17 -13.59 -25.83
N MET A 86 14.40 -13.94 -24.57
CA MET A 86 15.73 -14.31 -24.06
C MET A 86 16.29 -15.54 -24.74
N ASN A 87 15.46 -16.56 -25.02
CA ASN A 87 15.88 -17.74 -25.79
C ASN A 87 16.23 -17.38 -27.24
N VAL A 88 15.43 -16.53 -27.90
CA VAL A 88 15.73 -16.06 -29.27
C VAL A 88 17.03 -15.25 -29.28
N LEU A 89 17.23 -14.33 -28.34
CA LEU A 89 18.46 -13.53 -28.23
C LEU A 89 19.69 -14.40 -27.97
N ALA A 90 19.60 -15.40 -27.08
CA ALA A 90 20.68 -16.34 -26.83
C ALA A 90 21.06 -17.16 -28.07
N SER A 91 20.10 -17.41 -28.97
CA SER A 91 20.37 -18.08 -30.26
C SER A 91 21.00 -17.15 -31.31
N ALA A 92 20.78 -15.83 -31.18
CA ALA A 92 21.19 -14.84 -32.17
C ALA A 92 22.48 -14.10 -31.81
N ILE A 93 22.85 -14.07 -30.52
CA ILE A 93 23.97 -13.28 -30.01
C ILE A 93 24.89 -14.20 -29.19
N ASP A 94 26.19 -14.15 -29.50
CA ASP A 94 27.22 -14.82 -28.72
C ASP A 94 27.63 -13.93 -27.54
N VAL A 95 27.21 -14.29 -26.34
CA VAL A 95 27.46 -13.56 -25.09
C VAL A 95 28.12 -14.51 -24.10
N THR A 96 29.27 -14.11 -23.53
CA THR A 96 29.92 -14.95 -22.52
C THR A 96 29.17 -14.90 -21.17
N PRO A 97 29.25 -15.94 -20.33
CA PRO A 97 28.62 -15.94 -19.01
C PRO A 97 29.02 -14.74 -18.13
N GLU A 98 30.26 -14.27 -18.23
CA GLU A 98 30.79 -13.13 -17.49
C GLU A 98 30.15 -11.82 -17.93
N GLN A 99 29.98 -11.63 -19.25
CA GLN A 99 29.29 -10.46 -19.80
C GLN A 99 27.82 -10.44 -19.38
N LEU A 100 27.16 -11.60 -19.37
CA LEU A 100 25.76 -11.72 -18.94
C LEU A 100 25.62 -11.41 -17.44
N LYS A 101 26.54 -11.89 -16.59
CA LYS A 101 26.57 -11.58 -15.16
C LYS A 101 26.72 -10.08 -14.93
N LYS A 102 27.67 -9.44 -15.62
CA LYS A 102 27.89 -7.99 -15.53
C LYS A 102 26.66 -7.20 -15.97
N LEU A 103 26.07 -7.55 -17.12
CA LEU A 103 24.86 -6.91 -17.63
C LEU A 103 23.69 -7.02 -16.62
N ARG A 104 23.53 -8.19 -15.98
CA ARG A 104 22.51 -8.37 -14.94
C ARG A 104 22.75 -7.45 -13.75
N THR A 105 23.99 -7.36 -13.26
CA THR A 105 24.35 -6.45 -12.16
C THR A 105 24.06 -5.00 -12.52
N ASP A 106 24.41 -4.56 -13.72
CA ASP A 106 24.17 -3.20 -14.20
C ASP A 106 22.66 -2.90 -14.30
N CYS A 107 21.86 -3.84 -14.83
CA CYS A 107 20.40 -3.71 -14.89
C CYS A 107 19.76 -3.62 -13.49
N VAL A 108 20.20 -4.44 -12.54
CA VAL A 108 19.73 -4.38 -11.13
C VAL A 108 20.08 -3.03 -10.51
N LYS A 109 21.33 -2.56 -10.67
CA LYS A 109 21.78 -1.25 -10.21
C LYS A 109 20.91 -0.12 -10.80
N ALA A 110 20.62 -0.17 -12.10
CA ALA A 110 19.76 0.82 -12.78
C ALA A 110 18.33 0.85 -12.25
N ILE A 111 17.72 -0.32 -11.99
CA ILE A 111 16.37 -0.43 -11.40
C ILE A 111 16.36 0.14 -9.97
N HIS A 112 17.38 -0.19 -9.17
CA HIS A 112 17.51 0.35 -7.81
C HIS A 112 17.70 1.87 -7.80
N ALA A 113 18.52 2.41 -8.70
CA ALA A 113 18.70 3.85 -8.87
C ALA A 113 17.36 4.53 -9.25
N THR A 114 16.57 3.90 -10.13
CA THR A 114 15.26 4.41 -10.53
C THR A 114 14.27 4.41 -9.37
N LYS A 115 14.21 3.34 -8.57
CA LYS A 115 13.40 3.28 -7.34
C LYS A 115 13.79 4.39 -6.36
N ARG A 116 15.08 4.69 -6.24
CA ARG A 116 15.58 5.76 -5.37
C ARG A 116 15.20 7.15 -5.88
N ARG A 117 15.13 7.41 -7.19
CA ARG A 117 14.68 8.71 -7.72
C ARG A 117 13.24 9.06 -7.31
N CYS A 118 12.40 8.06 -7.06
CA CYS A 118 11.03 8.24 -6.56
C CYS A 118 10.93 8.11 -5.02
N SER A 119 12.03 8.26 -4.27
CA SER A 119 11.97 8.18 -2.81
C SER A 119 11.28 9.40 -2.21
N PHE A 120 10.61 9.21 -1.07
CA PHE A 120 10.00 10.31 -0.32
C PHE A 120 11.04 11.35 0.10
N GLU A 121 12.25 10.94 0.50
CA GLU A 121 13.36 11.86 0.77
C GLU A 121 13.73 12.71 -0.45
N ASN A 122 13.72 12.15 -1.66
CA ASN A 122 13.98 12.90 -2.88
C ASN A 122 12.83 13.84 -3.24
N ALA A 123 11.58 13.45 -2.98
CA ALA A 123 10.42 14.33 -3.10
C ALA A 123 10.47 15.51 -2.10
N VAL A 124 10.86 15.25 -0.85
CA VAL A 124 11.04 16.27 0.20
C VAL A 124 12.21 17.20 -0.13
N LYS A 125 13.35 16.68 -0.60
CA LYS A 125 14.50 17.49 -1.02
C LYS A 125 14.16 18.38 -2.22
N TYR A 126 13.43 17.85 -3.21
CA TYR A 126 12.95 18.60 -4.37
C TYR A 126 11.98 19.73 -3.96
N GLN A 127 11.08 19.48 -3.00
CA GLN A 127 10.13 20.50 -2.53
C GLN A 127 10.78 21.57 -1.64
N ASN A 128 11.89 21.25 -0.97
CA ASN A 128 12.58 22.16 -0.03
C ASN A 128 13.91 22.72 -0.57
N ASP A 129 14.17 22.57 -1.87
CA ASP A 129 15.34 23.12 -2.59
C ASP A 129 16.71 22.71 -2.01
N TYR A 130 16.80 21.49 -1.46
CA TYR A 130 18.06 20.92 -0.98
C TYR A 130 18.89 20.36 -2.16
N PRO A 131 20.20 20.65 -2.26
CA PRO A 131 21.05 20.06 -3.28
C PRO A 131 21.11 18.54 -3.11
N LEU A 132 20.90 17.82 -4.22
CA LEU A 132 21.03 16.37 -4.27
C LEU A 132 22.52 16.01 -4.21
N ASN A 133 23.01 15.54 -3.07
CA ASN A 133 24.38 15.03 -2.97
C ASN A 133 24.47 13.61 -3.54
N ASP A 134 25.43 13.40 -4.45
CA ASP A 134 25.75 12.10 -5.06
C ASP A 134 26.49 11.14 -4.08
N ASP A 135 27.04 11.66 -2.98
CA ASP A 135 27.92 10.94 -2.03
C ASP A 135 27.26 9.76 -1.27
N PHE A 136 25.93 9.64 -1.29
CA PHE A 136 25.24 8.49 -0.69
C PHE A 136 25.46 7.20 -1.49
N PHE A 137 25.70 7.29 -2.80
CA PHE A 137 25.84 6.12 -3.66
C PHE A 137 27.16 5.35 -3.42
N GLU A 138 28.26 6.04 -3.13
CA GLU A 138 29.56 5.39 -2.86
C GLU A 138 29.56 4.59 -1.54
N ASN A 139 28.92 5.11 -0.49
CA ASN A 139 28.84 4.42 0.80
C ASN A 139 27.82 3.27 0.85
N PHE A 140 26.83 3.26 -0.05
CA PHE A 140 25.80 2.21 -0.09
C PHE A 140 26.08 1.15 -1.17
N SER A 141 26.80 1.47 -2.25
CA SER A 141 27.24 0.47 -3.24
C SER A 141 28.12 -0.59 -2.60
N GLY A 142 29.01 -0.20 -1.67
CA GLY A 142 29.84 -1.14 -0.91
C GLY A 142 29.04 -2.09 0.00
N LYS A 143 27.83 -1.73 0.41
CA LYS A 143 26.92 -2.62 1.17
C LYS A 143 26.10 -3.56 0.28
N ILE A 144 25.68 -3.10 -0.90
CA ILE A 144 24.87 -3.91 -1.83
C ILE A 144 25.72 -4.93 -2.58
N GLU A 145 27.00 -4.63 -2.87
CA GLU A 145 27.92 -5.64 -3.45
C GLU A 145 28.14 -6.83 -2.52
N MET A 146 28.09 -6.62 -1.20
CA MET A 146 28.08 -7.70 -0.20
C MET A 146 26.76 -8.51 -0.16
N GLU A 147 25.60 -7.86 -0.39
CA GLU A 147 24.28 -8.50 -0.31
C GLU A 147 23.89 -9.25 -1.60
N ALA A 148 24.40 -8.81 -2.76
CA ALA A 148 24.12 -9.43 -4.06
C ALA A 148 24.83 -10.78 -4.25
N ASP A 149 25.95 -11.01 -3.57
CA ASP A 149 26.63 -12.31 -3.53
C ASP A 149 25.90 -13.32 -2.62
N GLU A 150 24.95 -12.88 -1.79
CA GLU A 150 24.18 -13.72 -0.86
C GLU A 150 22.83 -14.19 -1.41
N TYR A 151 22.35 -13.59 -2.52
CA TYR A 151 21.12 -14.00 -3.21
C TYR A 151 21.39 -14.96 -4.37
N ASP A 152 21.86 -16.16 -4.02
CA ASP A 152 21.77 -17.34 -4.90
C ASP A 152 20.32 -17.84 -4.87
N PHE A 153 19.50 -17.40 -5.83
CA PHE A 153 18.14 -17.92 -6.03
C PHE A 153 18.24 -19.39 -6.49
N LYS A 154 18.21 -20.30 -5.52
CA LYS A 154 17.89 -21.73 -5.73
C LYS A 154 16.47 -21.90 -6.26
#